data_AF-A0A0P9F9M8-F1
#
_entry.id   AF-A0A0P9F9M8-F1
#
_cell.length_a   1.000
_cell.length_b   1.000
_cell.length_c   1.000
_cell.angle_alpha   90.00
_cell.angle_beta   90.00
_cell.angle_gamma   90.00
#
_symmetry.space_group_name_H-M   'P 1'
#
loop_
_entity.id
_entity.type
_entity.pdbx_description
1 polymer ?
#
loop_
_entity_poly.entity_id
_entity_poly.type
_entity_poly.pdbx_seq_one_letter_code
_entity_poly.pdbx_strand_id
1 'polypeptide(L)'
;MRPRAPSLSRSLASGWTVQGAYDLGVLIVAIKTHGKRNPASGKIEAPYGEIFEHTQHTLEALNGTLRSAKRQKKVTFEGELLMMPKDAGVALVLLDEGEDQDAKAEATLP
;
A
#
# COMPACT_ATOMS: atom_id res chain seq x y z
N MET A 1 0.45 -46.14 19.76
CA MET A 1 0.09 -45.09 18.78
C MET A 1 -0.83 -44.08 19.45
N ARG A 2 -0.41 -42.80 19.52
CA ARG A 2 -1.30 -41.65 19.78
C ARG A 2 -0.98 -40.63 18.70
N PRO A 3 -1.94 -40.11 17.92
CA PRO A 3 -1.64 -39.05 16.96
C PRO A 3 -1.29 -37.77 17.73
N ARG A 4 -0.09 -37.25 17.49
CA ARG A 4 0.34 -35.94 17.99
C ARG A 4 -0.30 -34.90 17.08
N ALA A 5 -1.20 -34.08 17.61
CA ALA A 5 -1.83 -33.01 16.85
C ALA A 5 -0.73 -32.08 16.28
N PRO A 6 -0.85 -31.62 15.02
CA PRO A 6 0.06 -30.61 14.51
C PRO A 6 -0.18 -29.31 15.28
N SER A 7 0.89 -28.80 15.90
CA SER A 7 0.95 -27.46 16.46
C SER A 7 0.70 -26.48 15.31
N LEU A 8 -0.49 -25.87 15.30
CA LEU A 8 -0.79 -24.74 14.44
C LEU A 8 0.02 -23.54 14.96
N SER A 9 1.26 -23.45 14.50
CA SER A 9 2.02 -22.20 14.50
C SER A 9 1.25 -21.18 13.67
N ARG A 10 0.32 -20.47 14.32
CA ARG A 10 -0.27 -19.26 13.76
C ARG A 10 0.79 -18.18 13.85
N SER A 11 1.77 -18.24 12.95
CA SER A 11 2.59 -17.09 12.63
C SER A 11 1.64 -16.06 12.04
N LEU A 12 1.21 -15.09 12.86
CA LEU A 12 0.57 -13.88 12.39
C LEU A 12 1.66 -13.08 11.68
N ALA A 13 1.94 -13.49 10.45
CA ALA A 13 2.78 -12.77 9.53
C ALA A 13 2.17 -11.37 9.36
N SER A 14 3.02 -10.35 9.58
CA SER A 14 2.75 -8.93 9.38
C SER A 14 1.81 -8.30 10.41
N GLY A 15 2.38 -7.65 11.43
CA GLY A 15 1.64 -6.86 12.43
C GLY A 15 0.95 -5.65 11.80
N TRP A 16 -0.27 -5.86 11.31
CA TRP A 16 -1.15 -4.80 10.84
C TRP A 16 -2.36 -4.72 11.75
N THR A 17 -2.76 -3.50 12.05
CA THR A 17 -4.09 -3.27 12.61
C THR A 17 -5.12 -3.44 11.48
N VAL A 18 -6.34 -3.85 11.84
CA VAL A 18 -7.47 -3.94 10.89
C VAL A 18 -7.67 -2.60 10.17
N GLN A 19 -7.51 -1.49 10.89
CA GLN A 19 -7.62 -0.14 10.34
C GLN A 19 -6.55 0.14 9.27
N GLY A 20 -5.28 -0.22 9.53
CA GLY A 20 -4.19 0.04 8.57
C GLY A 20 -4.37 -0.73 7.26
N ALA A 21 -4.96 -1.92 7.30
CA ALA A 21 -5.30 -2.69 6.10
C ALA A 21 -6.42 -2.04 5.30
N TYR A 22 -7.46 -1.57 5.98
CA TYR A 22 -8.57 -0.85 5.37
C TYR A 22 -8.09 0.46 4.71
N ASP A 23 -7.34 1.28 5.44
CA ASP A 23 -6.81 2.56 4.96
C ASP A 23 -5.92 2.39 3.72
N LEU A 24 -5.06 1.36 3.72
CA LEU A 24 -4.23 1.05 2.56
C LEU A 24 -5.07 0.62 1.35
N GLY A 25 -6.15 -0.13 1.56
CA GLY A 25 -7.11 -0.47 0.51
C GLY A 25 -7.77 0.76 -0.09
N VAL A 26 -8.26 1.68 0.75
CA VAL A 26 -8.84 2.96 0.33
C VAL A 26 -7.85 3.77 -0.49
N LEU A 27 -6.59 3.87 -0.04
CA LEU A 27 -5.53 4.57 -0.77
C LEU A 27 -5.28 3.97 -2.17
N ILE A 28 -5.16 2.65 -2.27
CA ILE A 28 -4.92 1.98 -3.55
C ILE A 28 -6.11 2.19 -4.51
N VAL A 29 -7.34 2.06 -4.00
CA VAL A 29 -8.55 2.31 -4.81
C VAL A 29 -8.58 3.76 -5.30
N ALA A 30 -8.25 4.72 -4.45
CA ALA A 30 -8.19 6.14 -4.85
C ALA A 30 -7.15 6.36 -5.95
N ILE A 31 -5.94 5.82 -5.81
CA ILE A 31 -4.88 5.93 -6.83
C ILE A 31 -5.29 5.25 -8.14
N LYS A 32 -5.95 4.10 -8.10
CA LYS A 32 -6.46 3.43 -9.31
C LYS A 32 -7.60 4.18 -9.99
N THR A 33 -8.46 4.83 -9.20
CA THR A 33 -9.64 5.54 -9.69
C THR A 33 -9.29 6.89 -10.32
N HIS A 34 -8.38 7.63 -9.67
CA HIS A 34 -8.01 9.00 -10.07
C HIS A 34 -6.66 9.08 -10.78
N GLY A 35 -5.86 8.01 -10.72
CA GLY A 35 -4.59 7.94 -11.40
C GLY A 35 -4.73 7.58 -12.88
N LYS A 36 -3.64 7.80 -13.60
CA LYS A 36 -3.50 7.44 -15.01
C LYS A 36 -2.28 6.55 -15.18
N ARG A 37 -2.35 5.62 -16.14
CA ARG A 37 -1.19 4.81 -16.49
C ARG A 37 -0.15 5.67 -17.18
N ASN A 38 1.03 5.81 -16.58
CA ASN A 38 2.14 6.54 -17.17
C ASN A 38 2.75 5.68 -18.30
N PRO A 39 2.81 6.18 -19.55
CA PRO A 39 3.32 5.42 -20.69
C PRO A 39 4.82 5.14 -20.61
N ALA A 40 5.59 5.92 -19.85
CA ALA A 40 7.03 5.72 -19.69
C ALA A 40 7.37 4.68 -18.62
N SER A 41 6.64 4.68 -17.49
CA SER A 41 6.90 3.76 -16.37
C SER A 41 6.03 2.48 -16.43
N GLY A 42 4.91 2.52 -17.15
CA GLY A 42 3.90 1.46 -17.19
C GLY A 42 3.04 1.36 -15.92
N LYS A 43 3.24 2.24 -14.94
CA LYS A 43 2.58 2.22 -13.63
C LYS A 43 1.43 3.23 -13.55
N ILE A 44 0.54 3.06 -12.58
CA ILE A 44 -0.54 4.01 -12.31
C ILE A 44 0.02 5.13 -11.42
N GLU A 45 -0.18 6.37 -11.83
CA GLU A 45 0.30 7.56 -11.14
C GLU A 45 -0.85 8.56 -10.96
N ALA A 46 -0.99 9.11 -9.76
CA ALA A 46 -2.02 10.10 -9.42
C ALA A 46 -1.41 11.30 -8.69
N PRO A 47 -1.84 12.54 -8.95
CA PRO A 47 -1.37 13.69 -8.20
C PRO A 47 -1.86 13.65 -6.74
N TYR A 48 -0.98 13.97 -5.80
CA TYR A 48 -1.28 13.95 -4.37
C TYR A 48 -2.50 14.79 -4.03
N GLY A 49 -2.66 15.95 -4.66
CA GLY A 49 -3.78 16.85 -4.38
C GLY A 49 -5.15 16.20 -4.67
N GLU A 50 -5.27 15.48 -5.78
CA GLU A 50 -6.51 14.79 -6.16
C GLU A 50 -6.79 13.63 -5.21
N ILE A 51 -5.77 12.87 -4.83
CA ILE A 51 -5.91 11.79 -3.84
C ILE A 51 -6.28 12.34 -2.46
N PHE A 52 -5.68 13.46 -2.06
CA PHE A 52 -6.01 14.12 -0.80
C PHE A 52 -7.48 14.54 -0.78
N GLU A 53 -7.98 15.19 -1.83
CA GLU A 53 -9.36 15.66 -1.90
C GLU A 53 -10.37 14.52 -1.74
N HIS A 54 -10.10 13.36 -2.36
CA HIS A 54 -10.97 12.18 -2.32
C HIS A 54 -10.82 11.31 -1.06
N THR A 55 -9.74 11.46 -0.29
CA THR A 55 -9.46 10.59 0.87
C THR A 55 -9.44 11.31 2.22
N GLN A 56 -9.39 12.65 2.27
CA GLN A 56 -9.29 13.45 3.50
C GLN A 56 -10.40 13.21 4.53
N HIS A 57 -11.59 12.80 4.08
CA HIS A 57 -12.74 12.51 4.96
C HIS A 57 -12.90 11.02 5.28
N THR A 58 -12.10 10.16 4.65
CA THR A 58 -12.19 8.69 4.78
C THR A 58 -11.02 8.12 5.55
N LEU A 59 -9.81 8.62 5.30
CA LEU A 59 -8.59 8.20 5.99
C LEU A 59 -8.39 9.04 7.25
N GLU A 60 -8.13 8.37 8.38
CA GLU A 60 -7.81 9.07 9.63
C GLU A 60 -6.51 9.89 9.50
N ALA A 61 -5.52 9.33 8.79
CA ALA A 61 -4.22 9.97 8.60
C ALA A 61 -3.58 9.57 7.26
N LEU A 62 -3.92 10.28 6.18
CA LEU A 62 -3.36 10.01 4.84
C LEU A 62 -1.83 9.91 4.83
N ASN A 63 -1.12 10.83 5.48
CA ASN A 63 0.35 10.79 5.56
C ASN A 63 0.87 9.55 6.31
N GLY A 64 0.15 9.07 7.32
CA GLY A 64 0.45 7.81 8.01
C GLY A 64 0.29 6.60 7.09
N THR A 65 -0.79 6.58 6.31
CA THR A 65 -1.09 5.54 5.33
C THR A 65 -0.08 5.53 4.18
N LEU A 66 0.26 6.71 3.63
CA LEU A 66 1.29 6.88 2.61
C LEU A 66 2.66 6.40 3.07
N ARG A 67 3.08 6.78 4.29
CA ARG A 67 4.35 6.32 4.86
C ARG A 67 4.36 4.80 5.00
N SER A 68 3.25 4.21 5.47
CA SER A 68 3.11 2.76 5.62
C SER A 68 3.18 2.05 4.26
N ALA A 69 2.42 2.52 3.27
CA ALA A 69 2.43 2.00 1.91
C ALA A 69 3.81 2.11 1.24
N LYS A 70 4.54 3.21 1.48
CA LYS A 70 5.90 3.43 0.99
C LYS A 70 6.91 2.47 1.59
N ARG A 71 6.84 2.22 2.91
CA ARG A 71 7.70 1.22 3.59
C ARG A 71 7.48 -0.20 3.05
N GLN A 72 6.27 -0.50 2.60
CA GLN A 72 5.90 -1.79 2.05
C GLN A 72 6.10 -1.90 0.53
N LYS A 73 6.62 -0.85 -0.11
CA LYS A 73 6.83 -0.80 -1.57
C LYS A 73 5.53 -1.00 -2.37
N LYS A 74 4.38 -0.63 -1.79
CA LYS A 74 3.08 -0.61 -2.48
C LYS A 74 2.87 0.67 -3.28
N VAL A 75 3.32 1.79 -2.71
CA VAL A 75 3.26 3.14 -3.32
C VAL A 75 4.63 3.80 -3.19
N THR A 76 5.01 4.67 -4.11
CA THR A 76 6.16 5.57 -3.94
C THR A 76 5.80 6.99 -4.34
N PHE A 77 6.49 7.95 -3.73
CA PHE A 77 6.32 9.38 -3.98
C PHE A 77 7.59 10.12 -3.54
N GLU A 78 7.78 11.32 -4.08
CA GLU A 78 8.89 12.18 -3.72
C GLU A 78 8.63 12.90 -2.39
N GLY A 79 9.58 12.84 -1.46
CA GLY A 79 9.43 13.41 -0.11
C GLY A 79 9.08 12.40 0.98
N GLU A 80 9.11 12.87 2.23
CA GLU A 80 8.76 12.06 3.42
C GLU A 80 7.34 12.36 3.93
N LEU A 81 6.89 13.60 3.76
CA LEU A 81 5.61 14.13 4.21
C LEU A 81 5.10 15.10 3.15
N LEU A 82 3.84 14.95 2.74
CA LEU A 82 3.20 15.80 1.74
C LEU A 82 2.18 16.71 2.41
N MET A 83 2.16 17.98 2.03
CA MET A 83 1.27 19.01 2.58
C MET A 83 0.48 19.71 1.47
N MET A 84 -0.82 19.91 1.68
CA MET A 84 -1.63 20.77 0.82
C MET A 84 -1.47 22.24 1.23
N PRO A 85 -1.47 23.20 0.27
CA PRO A 85 -1.50 23.00 -1.19
C PRO A 85 -0.10 22.81 -1.82
N LYS A 86 0.99 22.93 -1.04
CA LYS A 86 2.37 22.99 -1.54
C LYS A 86 2.76 21.80 -2.41
N ASP A 87 2.39 20.59 -1.99
CA ASP A 87 2.81 19.33 -2.62
C ASP A 87 1.68 18.70 -3.47
N ALA A 88 0.64 19.46 -3.81
CA ALA A 88 -0.52 18.96 -4.56
C ALA A 88 -0.13 18.28 -5.89
N GLY A 89 0.93 18.74 -6.53
CA GLY A 89 1.43 18.21 -7.80
C GLY A 89 2.34 16.98 -7.69
N VAL A 90 2.69 16.52 -6.49
CA VAL A 90 3.58 15.35 -6.32
C VAL A 90 2.86 14.08 -6.80
N ALA A 91 3.50 13.31 -7.67
CA ALA A 91 2.95 12.08 -8.19
C ALA A 91 3.07 10.93 -7.16
N LEU A 92 1.94 10.33 -6.82
CA LEU A 92 1.84 9.07 -6.10
C LEU A 92 1.84 7.93 -7.12
N VAL A 93 2.88 7.11 -7.12
CA VAL A 93 3.08 6.01 -8.06
C VAL A 93 2.73 4.70 -7.38
N LEU A 94 1.78 3.95 -7.95
CA LEU A 94 1.42 2.61 -7.51
C LEU A 94 2.48 1.62 -8.00
N LEU A 95 3.16 0.96 -7.07
CA LEU A 95 4.24 0.00 -7.34
C LEU A 95 3.77 -1.44 -7.41
N ASP A 96 2.76 -1.78 -6.63
CA ASP A 96 2.19 -3.12 -6.54
C ASP A 96 0.67 -3.00 -6.51
N GLU A 97 0.04 -3.53 -7.57
CA GLU A 97 -1.39 -3.46 -7.79
C GLU A 97 -2.18 -4.51 -6.99
N GLY A 98 -1.49 -5.38 -6.24
CA GLY A 98 -2.11 -6.38 -5.38
C GLY A 98 -2.46 -7.69 -6.09
N GLU A 99 -1.77 -8.06 -7.16
CA GLU A 99 -1.79 -9.44 -7.66
C GLU A 99 -0.79 -10.27 -6.83
N ASP A 100 -1.34 -11.06 -5.91
CA ASP A 100 -0.77 -12.27 -5.28
C ASP A 100 0.72 -12.24 -4.89
N GLN A 101 0.98 -11.83 -3.64
CA GLN A 101 2.26 -12.15 -2.99
C GLN A 101 2.21 -13.51 -2.29
N ASP A 102 1.97 -14.58 -3.06
CA ASP A 102 2.22 -15.97 -2.65
C ASP A 102 3.42 -16.62 -3.38
N ALA A 103 4.22 -15.85 -4.12
CA ALA A 103 5.34 -16.37 -4.92
C ALA A 103 6.75 -15.99 -4.42
N LYS A 104 6.96 -15.81 -3.11
CA LYS A 104 8.31 -15.74 -2.51
C LYS A 104 8.42 -16.49 -1.19
N ALA A 105 8.15 -17.80 -1.23
CA ALA A 105 8.54 -18.72 -0.17
C ALA A 105 9.42 -19.90 -0.67
N GLU A 106 9.95 -19.83 -1.89
CA GLU A 106 10.70 -20.94 -2.49
C GLU A 106 12.09 -20.51 -2.96
N ALA A 107 12.99 -20.30 -2.00
CA ALA A 107 14.44 -20.32 -2.23
C ALA A 107 15.20 -20.35 -0.90
N THR A 108 14.94 -21.33 -0.03
CA THR A 108 15.93 -21.86 0.93
C THR A 108 15.40 -23.19 1.46
N LEU A 109 15.67 -24.27 0.74
CA LEU A 109 15.87 -25.59 1.34
C LEU A 109 17.16 -26.16 0.73
N PRO A 110 18.19 -26.50 1.51
CA PRO A 110 19.12 -27.55 1.14
C PRO A 110 18.46 -28.94 1.23
#